data_AF-A0A9P8Q0E4-F1
#
_entry.id   AF-A0A9P8Q0E4-F1
#
_cell.length_a   1.000
_cell.length_b   1.000
_cell.length_c   1.000
_cell.angle_alpha   90.00
_cell.angle_beta   90.00
_cell.angle_gamma   90.00
#
_symmetry.space_group_name_H-M   'P 1'
#
loop_
_entity.id
_entity.type
_entity.pdbx_description
1 polymer ?
#
loop_
_entity_poly.entity_id
_entity_poly.type
_entity_poly.pdbx_seq_one_letter_code
_entity_poly.pdbx_strand_id
1 'polypeptide(L)'
;MSEVENSIQETSNTIGHLIESFIELGILIHDFQGTETSKEALSIKLNQTIDDLKLLQSAPLQEVPIPLDVLQYIEDGRNPDVYTREFVEATRKSNQYLRGKMNSFKNLREVLGKKIINEFPELESIVNDINDRTNG
;
A
#
# COMPACT_ATOMS: atom_id res chain seq x y z
N MET A 1 8.81 -19.54 -4.96
CA MET A 1 7.66 -18.62 -5.03
C MET A 1 6.67 -19.04 -3.98
N SER A 2 6.13 -18.09 -3.22
CA SER A 2 5.09 -18.41 -2.23
C SER A 2 3.78 -18.81 -2.94
N GLU A 3 2.93 -19.60 -2.29
CA GLU A 3 1.63 -20.03 -2.84
C GLU A 3 0.72 -18.84 -3.22
N VAL A 4 0.82 -17.77 -2.44
CA VAL A 4 0.14 -16.49 -2.70
C VAL A 4 0.69 -15.81 -3.97
N GLU A 5 2.00 -15.80 -4.15
CA GLU A 5 2.65 -15.17 -5.31
C GLU A 5 2.29 -15.87 -6.63
N ASN A 6 2.17 -17.20 -6.60
CA ASN A 6 1.64 -17.97 -7.73
C ASN A 6 0.17 -17.60 -8.01
N SER A 7 -0.66 -17.52 -6.97
CA SER A 7 -2.09 -17.17 -7.09
C SER A 7 -2.27 -15.75 -7.67
N ILE A 8 -1.43 -14.79 -7.26
CA ILE A 8 -1.41 -13.43 -7.82
C ILE A 8 -1.05 -13.46 -9.30
N GLN A 9 -0.02 -14.23 -9.67
CA GLN A 9 0.42 -14.31 -11.07
C GLN A 9 -0.64 -14.96 -11.96
N GLU A 10 -1.26 -16.05 -11.51
CA GLU A 10 -2.34 -16.72 -12.23
C GLU A 10 -3.54 -15.78 -12.42
N THR A 11 -3.96 -15.10 -11.36
CA THR A 11 -5.07 -14.13 -11.43
C THR A 11 -4.75 -12.97 -12.37
N SER A 12 -3.51 -12.46 -12.34
CA SER A 12 -3.05 -11.40 -13.25
C SER A 12 -3.15 -11.84 -14.72
N ASN A 13 -2.74 -13.08 -15.02
CA ASN A 13 -2.87 -13.65 -16.37
C ASN A 13 -4.35 -13.77 -16.79
N THR A 14 -5.24 -14.23 -15.88
CA THR A 14 -6.69 -14.28 -16.14
C THR A 14 -7.26 -12.90 -16.44
N ILE A 15 -6.87 -11.86 -15.70
CA ILE A 15 -7.29 -10.47 -15.97
C ILE A 15 -6.81 -10.02 -17.34
N GLY A 16 -5.55 -10.34 -17.71
CA GLY A 16 -5.01 -10.03 -19.04
C GLY A 16 -5.84 -10.67 -20.17
N HIS A 17 -6.15 -11.97 -20.05
CA HIS A 17 -7.01 -12.68 -21.01
C HIS A 17 -8.43 -12.12 -21.08
N LEU A 18 -8.96 -11.64 -19.95
CA LEU A 18 -10.29 -11.06 -19.87
C LEU A 18 -10.36 -9.69 -20.58
N ILE A 19 -9.31 -8.86 -20.44
CA ILE A 19 -9.17 -7.61 -21.19
C ILE A 19 -9.12 -7.88 -22.70
N GLU A 20 -8.32 -8.85 -23.13
CA GLU A 20 -8.23 -9.26 -24.53
C GLU A 20 -9.58 -9.76 -25.05
N SER A 21 -10.29 -10.57 -24.26
CA SER A 21 -11.62 -11.06 -24.60
C SER A 21 -12.65 -9.93 -24.75
N PHE A 22 -12.58 -8.87 -23.93
CA PHE A 22 -13.43 -7.69 -24.13
C PHE A 22 -13.09 -6.91 -25.40
N ILE A 23 -11.82 -6.80 -25.76
CA ILE A 23 -11.40 -6.16 -27.02
C ILE A 23 -11.93 -6.96 -28.21
N GLU A 24 -11.75 -8.27 -28.21
CA GLU A 24 -12.27 -9.16 -29.27
C GLU A 24 -13.79 -9.10 -29.39
N LEU A 25 -14.51 -9.12 -28.25
CA LEU A 25 -15.96 -8.93 -28.25
C LEU A 25 -16.36 -7.58 -28.85
N GLY A 26 -15.65 -6.51 -28.51
CA GLY A 26 -15.87 -5.19 -29.09
C GLY A 26 -15.76 -5.18 -30.62
N ILE A 27 -14.75 -5.87 -31.15
CA ILE A 27 -14.53 -6.03 -32.60
C ILE A 27 -15.66 -6.86 -33.23
N LEU A 28 -16.01 -8.01 -32.63
CA LEU A 28 -17.08 -8.89 -33.14
C LEU A 28 -18.45 -8.19 -33.18
N ILE A 29 -18.73 -7.35 -32.20
CA ILE A 29 -19.96 -6.55 -32.15
C ILE A 29 -19.93 -5.42 -33.18
N HIS A 30 -18.79 -4.73 -33.33
CA HIS A 30 -18.63 -3.65 -34.29
C HIS A 30 -18.79 -4.15 -35.74
N ASP A 31 -18.18 -5.28 -36.08
CA ASP A 31 -18.19 -5.87 -37.44
C ASP A 31 -19.32 -6.88 -37.63
N PHE A 32 -20.36 -6.83 -36.80
CA PHE A 32 -21.42 -7.82 -36.80
C PHE A 32 -22.23 -7.80 -38.11
N GLN A 33 -22.10 -8.85 -38.92
CA GLN A 33 -22.74 -8.94 -40.24
C GLN A 33 -24.15 -9.54 -40.21
N GLY A 34 -24.64 -9.99 -39.05
CA GLY A 34 -25.96 -10.61 -38.93
C GLY A 34 -26.09 -12.02 -39.52
N THR A 35 -24.98 -12.60 -40.00
CA THR A 35 -24.91 -13.98 -40.49
C THR A 35 -25.00 -14.96 -39.33
N GLU A 36 -25.41 -16.20 -39.61
CA GLU A 36 -25.49 -17.25 -38.58
C GLU A 36 -24.13 -17.53 -37.94
N THR A 37 -23.07 -17.51 -38.74
CA THR A 37 -21.68 -17.65 -38.27
C THR A 37 -21.27 -16.52 -37.32
N SER A 38 -21.68 -15.27 -37.59
CA SER A 38 -21.37 -14.14 -36.71
C SER A 38 -22.10 -14.24 -35.37
N LYS A 39 -23.34 -14.77 -35.36
CA LYS A 39 -24.10 -15.03 -34.12
C LYS A 39 -23.48 -16.13 -33.28
N GLU A 40 -23.06 -17.22 -33.92
CA GLU A 40 -22.42 -18.35 -33.25
C GLU A 40 -21.08 -17.92 -32.63
N ALA A 41 -20.22 -17.26 -33.41
CA ALA A 41 -18.93 -16.76 -32.93
C ALA A 41 -19.09 -15.80 -31.73
N LEU A 42 -20.06 -14.86 -31.82
CA LEU A 42 -20.36 -13.94 -30.72
C LEU A 42 -20.84 -14.68 -29.47
N SER A 43 -21.72 -15.67 -29.62
CA SER A 43 -22.25 -16.45 -28.50
C SER A 43 -21.16 -17.26 -27.80
N ILE A 44 -20.26 -17.88 -28.58
CA ILE A 44 -19.11 -18.61 -28.03
C ILE A 44 -18.21 -17.66 -27.23
N LYS A 45 -17.83 -16.52 -27.82
CA LYS A 45 -16.93 -15.57 -27.14
C LYS A 45 -17.56 -14.94 -25.90
N LEU A 46 -18.86 -14.66 -25.94
CA LEU A 46 -19.61 -14.14 -24.79
C LEU A 46 -19.61 -15.15 -23.64
N ASN A 47 -19.91 -16.42 -23.93
CA ASN A 47 -19.91 -17.48 -22.92
C ASN A 47 -18.51 -17.70 -22.32
N GLN A 48 -17.46 -17.69 -23.15
CA GLN A 48 -16.07 -17.74 -22.67
C GLN A 48 -15.77 -16.59 -21.70
N THR A 49 -16.15 -15.37 -22.05
CA THR A 49 -15.93 -14.19 -21.20
C THR A 49 -16.68 -14.28 -19.87
N ILE A 50 -17.90 -14.84 -19.89
CA ILE A 50 -18.68 -15.09 -18.67
C ILE A 50 -17.98 -16.12 -17.78
N ASP A 51 -17.40 -17.18 -18.37
CA ASP A 51 -16.70 -18.20 -17.61
C ASP A 51 -15.37 -17.68 -17.04
N ASP A 52 -14.65 -16.82 -17.77
CA ASP A 52 -13.45 -16.13 -17.26
C ASP A 52 -13.78 -15.20 -16.08
N LEU A 53 -14.91 -14.48 -16.14
CA LEU A 53 -15.40 -13.66 -15.02
C LEU A 53 -15.72 -14.50 -13.78
N LYS A 54 -16.32 -15.68 -13.94
CA LYS A 54 -16.58 -16.61 -12.82
C LYS A 54 -15.28 -17.12 -12.22
N LEU A 55 -14.29 -17.45 -13.06
CA LEU A 55 -12.97 -17.89 -12.60
C LEU A 55 -12.31 -16.80 -11.74
N LEU A 56 -12.34 -15.55 -12.21
CA LEU A 56 -11.80 -14.41 -11.49
C LEU A 56 -12.46 -14.21 -10.11
N GLN A 57 -13.79 -14.39 -10.01
CA GLN A 57 -14.51 -14.29 -8.73
C GLN A 57 -14.05 -15.36 -7.71
N SER A 58 -13.61 -16.52 -8.18
CA SER A 58 -13.16 -17.64 -7.34
C SER A 58 -11.68 -17.58 -6.95
N ALA A 59 -10.94 -16.57 -7.39
CA ALA A 59 -9.51 -16.45 -7.12
C ALA A 59 -9.19 -16.35 -5.61
N PRO A 60 -8.22 -17.12 -5.07
CA PRO A 60 -7.93 -17.19 -3.64
C PRO A 60 -7.05 -16.01 -3.17
N LEU A 61 -7.49 -14.76 -3.38
CA LEU A 61 -6.74 -13.55 -3.05
C LEU A 61 -7.27 -12.80 -1.81
N GLN A 62 -8.22 -13.38 -1.09
CA GLN A 62 -8.91 -12.74 0.05
C GLN A 62 -7.97 -12.42 1.23
N GLU A 63 -6.82 -13.07 1.30
CA GLU A 63 -5.84 -12.87 2.38
C GLU A 63 -4.86 -11.72 2.14
N VAL A 64 -4.88 -11.07 0.97
CA VAL A 64 -3.96 -9.97 0.65
C VAL A 64 -4.59 -8.62 1.06
N PRO A 65 -4.14 -7.99 2.17
CA PRO A 65 -4.69 -6.70 2.58
C PRO A 65 -4.20 -5.59 1.64
N ILE A 66 -5.13 -4.78 1.16
CA ILE A 66 -4.83 -3.60 0.33
C ILE A 66 -5.26 -2.35 1.10
N PRO A 67 -4.36 -1.37 1.33
CA PRO A 67 -4.75 -0.10 1.94
C PRO A 67 -5.80 0.63 1.10
N LEU A 68 -6.83 1.19 1.76
CA LEU A 68 -7.88 1.96 1.07
C LEU A 68 -7.32 3.15 0.29
N ASP A 69 -6.26 3.77 0.78
CA ASP A 69 -5.59 4.89 0.10
C ASP A 69 -5.03 4.47 -1.26
N VAL A 70 -4.56 3.22 -1.40
CA VAL A 70 -4.08 2.69 -2.69
C VAL A 70 -5.24 2.54 -3.68
N LEU A 71 -6.43 2.17 -3.20
CA LEU A 71 -7.63 2.10 -4.03
C LEU A 71 -7.99 3.48 -4.61
N GLN A 72 -7.92 4.54 -3.80
CA GLN A 72 -8.16 5.92 -4.27
C GLN A 72 -7.15 6.32 -5.36
N TYR A 73 -5.88 5.92 -5.26
CA TYR A 73 -4.89 6.20 -6.30
C TYR A 73 -5.27 5.54 -7.62
N ILE A 74 -5.77 4.29 -7.57
CA ILE A 74 -6.23 3.57 -8.76
C ILE A 74 -7.47 4.26 -9.35
N GLU A 75 -8.46 4.62 -8.54
CA GLU A 75 -9.67 5.33 -8.98
C GLU A 75 -9.36 6.68 -9.64
N ASP A 76 -8.37 7.40 -9.11
CA ASP A 76 -7.91 8.68 -9.65
C ASP A 76 -6.99 8.53 -10.89
N GLY A 77 -6.69 7.30 -11.32
CA GLY A 77 -5.78 7.02 -12.42
C GLY A 77 -4.30 7.32 -12.12
N ARG A 78 -3.92 7.39 -10.85
CA ARG A 78 -2.54 7.59 -10.39
C ARG A 78 -1.82 6.25 -10.25
N ASN A 79 -0.50 6.27 -10.41
CA ASN A 79 0.33 5.09 -10.15
C ASN A 79 0.35 4.78 -8.63
N PRO A 80 -0.09 3.58 -8.18
CA PRO A 80 -0.07 3.19 -6.77
C PRO A 80 1.34 3.14 -6.14
N ASP A 81 2.41 3.00 -6.95
CA ASP A 81 3.80 3.07 -6.45
C ASP A 81 4.12 4.43 -5.81
N VAL A 82 3.41 5.48 -6.23
CA VAL A 82 3.56 6.82 -5.66
C VAL A 82 3.12 6.83 -4.20
N TYR A 83 2.03 6.13 -3.85
CA TYR A 83 1.60 5.98 -2.45
C TYR A 83 2.70 5.32 -1.62
N THR A 84 3.27 4.21 -2.11
CA THR A 84 4.36 3.51 -1.41
C THR A 84 5.56 4.43 -1.18
N ARG A 85 5.95 5.20 -2.21
CA ARG A 85 7.04 6.18 -2.11
C ARG A 85 6.75 7.26 -1.06
N GLU A 86 5.56 7.85 -1.10
CA GLU A 86 5.13 8.90 -0.17
C GLU A 86 5.04 8.37 1.27
N PHE A 87 4.56 7.14 1.46
CA PHE A 87 4.50 6.49 2.76
C PHE A 87 5.90 6.29 3.36
N VAL A 88 6.86 5.81 2.57
CA VAL A 88 8.26 5.65 2.99
C VAL A 88 8.88 7.02 3.31
N GLU A 89 8.67 8.03 2.46
CA GLU A 89 9.16 9.38 2.67
C GLU A 89 8.59 10.02 3.96
N ALA A 90 7.28 9.90 4.18
CA ALA A 90 6.59 10.39 5.37
C ALA A 90 7.09 9.69 6.64
N THR A 91 7.25 8.36 6.60
CA THR A 91 7.78 7.57 7.72
C THR A 91 9.21 8.01 8.06
N ARG A 92 10.06 8.20 7.05
CA ARG A 92 11.43 8.68 7.24
C ARG A 92 11.45 10.08 7.86
N LYS A 93 10.64 11.00 7.34
CA LYS A 93 10.52 12.37 7.87
C LYS A 93 10.03 12.38 9.32
N SER A 94 9.02 11.58 9.63
CA SER A 94 8.49 11.42 10.99
C SER A 94 9.55 10.89 11.95
N ASN A 95 10.28 9.85 11.56
CA ASN A 95 11.37 9.28 12.37
C ASN A 95 12.48 10.31 12.65
N GLN A 96 12.93 11.03 11.62
CA GLN A 96 13.94 12.09 11.79
C GLN A 96 13.43 13.21 12.71
N TYR A 97 12.18 13.63 12.54
CA TYR A 97 11.57 14.64 13.39
C TYR A 97 11.48 14.19 14.85
N LEU A 98 11.02 12.97 15.11
CA LEU A 98 10.93 12.41 16.46
C LEU A 98 12.30 12.28 17.11
N ARG A 99 13.31 11.80 16.38
CA ARG A 99 14.70 11.74 16.86
C ARG A 99 15.25 13.13 17.20
N GLY A 100 15.01 14.11 16.34
CA GLY A 100 15.38 15.50 16.61
C GLY A 100 14.74 16.02 17.89
N LYS A 101 13.44 15.79 18.05
CA LYS A 101 12.68 16.17 19.25
C LYS A 101 13.24 15.51 20.51
N MET A 102 13.51 14.20 20.48
CA MET A 102 14.14 13.48 21.61
C MET A 102 15.50 14.06 21.98
N ASN A 103 16.36 14.32 21.00
CA ASN A 103 17.67 14.92 21.23
C ASN A 103 17.56 16.34 21.83
N SER A 104 16.63 17.15 21.33
CA SER A 104 16.37 18.49 21.89
C SER A 104 15.90 18.44 23.34
N PHE A 105 15.01 17.50 23.70
CA PHE A 105 14.58 17.32 25.09
C PHE A 105 15.71 16.83 25.98
N LYS A 106 16.56 15.92 25.49
CA LYS A 106 17.76 15.47 26.23
C LYS A 106 18.69 16.64 26.51
N ASN A 107 18.97 17.47 25.50
CA ASN A 107 19.81 18.66 25.65
C ASN A 107 19.19 19.66 26.63
N LEU A 108 17.87 19.91 26.55
CA LEU A 108 17.17 20.77 27.49
C LEU A 108 17.31 20.27 28.93
N ARG A 109 17.09 18.96 29.16
CA ARG A 109 17.25 18.31 30.46
C ARG A 109 18.67 18.53 31.01
N GLU A 110 19.69 18.29 30.19
CA GLU A 110 21.09 18.45 30.59
C GLU A 110 21.44 19.90 30.94
N VAL A 111 21.05 20.88 30.11
CA VAL A 111 21.32 22.30 30.35
C VAL A 111 20.57 22.80 31.59
N LEU A 112 19.29 22.44 31.72
CA LEU A 112 18.48 22.84 32.86
C LEU A 112 18.99 22.20 34.15
N GLY A 113 19.32 20.90 34.12
CA GLY A 113 19.88 20.19 35.27
C GLY A 113 21.19 20.82 35.75
N LYS A 114 22.12 21.11 34.83
CA LYS A 114 23.37 21.82 35.16
C LYS A 114 23.12 23.18 35.80
N LYS A 115 22.15 23.95 35.27
CA LYS A 115 21.83 25.28 35.80
C LYS A 115 21.19 25.20 37.19
N ILE A 116 20.32 24.22 37.43
CA ILE A 116 19.75 23.95 38.76
C ILE A 116 20.86 23.63 39.77
N ILE A 117 21.80 22.74 39.42
CA ILE A 117 22.93 22.39 40.30
C ILE A 117 23.80 23.61 40.62
N ASN A 118 24.03 24.48 39.63
CA ASN A 118 24.84 25.68 39.82
C ASN A 118 24.19 26.71 40.77
N GLU A 119 22.87 26.90 40.68
CA GLU A 119 22.14 27.86 41.53
C GLU A 119 21.74 27.25 42.89
N PHE A 120 21.51 25.93 42.96
CA PHE A 120 21.04 25.20 44.13
C PHE A 120 21.85 23.89 44.32
N PRO A 121 23.06 23.96 44.88
CA PRO A 121 23.95 22.80 45.03
C PRO A 121 23.34 21.64 45.84
N GLU A 122 22.45 21.94 46.79
CA GLU A 122 21.76 20.94 47.61
C GLU A 122 20.83 20.01 46.81
N LEU A 123 20.43 20.40 45.59
CA LEU A 123 19.56 19.61 44.73
C LEU A 123 20.31 18.64 43.80
N GLU A 124 21.65 18.62 43.84
CA GLU A 124 22.47 17.82 42.93
C GLU A 124 22.11 16.33 42.94
N SER A 125 21.94 15.73 44.12
CA SER A 125 21.56 14.32 44.23
C SER A 125 20.21 14.02 43.59
N ILE A 126 19.26 14.96 43.64
CA ILE A 126 17.91 14.79 43.07
C ILE A 126 17.97 14.92 41.54
N VAL A 127 18.74 15.88 41.03
CA VAL A 127 18.92 16.06 39.57
C VAL A 127 19.61 14.84 38.95
N ASN A 128 20.60 14.26 39.62
CA ASN A 128 21.28 13.05 39.16
C ASN A 128 20.35 11.82 39.16
N ASP A 129 19.54 11.62 40.22
CA ASP A 129 18.51 10.56 40.25
C ASP A 129 17.52 10.68 39.08
N ILE A 130 17.04 11.90 38.81
CA ILE A 130 16.12 12.14 37.68
C ILE A 130 16.78 11.81 36.34
N ASN A 131 18.05 12.18 36.15
CA ASN A 131 18.78 11.87 34.92
C ASN A 131 18.94 10.36 34.72
N ASP A 132 19.28 9.62 35.77
CA ASP A 132 19.46 8.17 35.72
C ASP A 132 18.14 7.45 35.42
N ARG A 133 17.05 7.88 36.04
CA ARG A 133 15.71 7.34 35.79
C ARG A 133 15.15 7.63 34.39
N THR A 134 15.65 8.67 33.74
CA THR A 134 15.17 9.12 32.42
C THR A 134 16.16 8.84 31.29
N ASN A 135 17.27 8.15 31.57
CA ASN A 135 18.19 7.65 30.53
C ASN A 135 17.59 6.39 29.87
N GLY A 136 16.75 6.64 28.87
CA GLY A 136 16.39 5.68 27.81
C GLY A 136 16.91 6.18 26.46
#